data_AF-A0A7U6QMF0-F1
#
_entry.id   AF-A0A7U6QMF0-F1
#
_cell.length_a   1.000
_cell.length_b   1.000
_cell.length_c   1.000
_cell.angle_alpha   90.00
_cell.angle_beta   90.00
_cell.angle_gamma   90.00
#
_symmetry.space_group_name_H-M   'P 1'
#
loop_
_entity.id
_entity.type
_entity.pdbx_description
1 polymer ?
#
loop_
_entity_poly.entity_id
_entity_poly.type
_entity_poly.pdbx_seq_one_letter_code
_entity_poly.pdbx_strand_id
1 'polypeptide(L)'
;MDFECGSTTNNEERQKQVAFSNGFFEIGTRLLTNKDSGIQNFEDLKGKTLVTTAGTTSERYIRQYNDDNKMDMNIISAKDHGEAF
;
A
#
# COMPACT_ATOMS: atom_id res chain seq x y z
N MET A 1 -6.96 -20.87 12.15
CA MET A 1 -7.89 -19.79 11.74
C MET A 1 -8.60 -20.29 10.51
N ASP A 2 -9.93 -20.23 10.47
CA ASP A 2 -10.73 -20.84 9.40
C ASP A 2 -11.10 -19.84 8.30
N PHE A 3 -11.38 -18.59 8.67
CA PHE A 3 -11.48 -17.44 7.77
C PHE A 3 -11.20 -16.14 8.54
N GLU A 4 -10.94 -15.06 7.80
CA GLU A 4 -10.79 -13.71 8.36
C GLU A 4 -11.70 -12.73 7.63
N CYS A 5 -12.09 -11.65 8.31
CA CYS A 5 -12.83 -10.54 7.74
C CYS A 5 -12.15 -9.23 8.19
N GLY A 6 -11.48 -8.57 7.25
CA GLY A 6 -10.70 -7.37 7.52
C GLY A 6 -10.48 -6.54 6.27
N SER A 7 -9.24 -6.12 6.04
CA SER A 7 -8.83 -5.20 4.97
C SER A 7 -8.18 -5.89 3.77
N THR A 8 -8.36 -7.20 3.61
CA THR A 8 -7.72 -7.98 2.55
C THR A 8 -8.34 -7.73 1.18
N THR A 9 -7.61 -7.04 0.31
CA THR A 9 -7.99 -6.84 -1.11
C THR A 9 -8.22 -8.18 -1.83
N ASN A 10 -9.40 -8.35 -2.43
CA ASN A 10 -9.74 -9.44 -3.35
C ASN A 10 -9.20 -9.12 -4.76
N ASN A 11 -8.26 -9.92 -5.27
CA ASN A 11 -7.73 -9.80 -6.63
C ASN A 11 -7.42 -11.17 -7.25
N GLU A 12 -7.28 -11.22 -8.58
CA GLU A 12 -7.09 -12.48 -9.33
C GLU A 12 -5.87 -13.28 -8.89
N GLU A 13 -4.80 -12.60 -8.47
CA GLU A 13 -3.58 -13.28 -8.03
C GLU A 13 -3.79 -14.00 -6.70
N ARG A 14 -4.44 -13.35 -5.73
CA ARG A 14 -4.79 -13.95 -4.45
C ARG A 14 -5.82 -15.05 -4.59
N GLN A 15 -6.76 -14.92 -5.54
CA GLN A 15 -7.76 -15.95 -5.85
C GLN A 15 -7.14 -17.29 -6.30
N LYS A 16 -5.90 -17.29 -6.82
CA LYS A 16 -5.17 -18.52 -7.15
C LYS A 16 -4.71 -19.30 -5.90
N GLN A 17 -4.68 -18.64 -4.74
CA GLN A 17 -4.16 -19.19 -3.49
C GLN A 17 -5.25 -19.40 -2.44
N VAL A 18 -6.26 -18.52 -2.40
CA VAL A 18 -7.35 -18.53 -1.41
C VAL A 18 -8.69 -18.11 -2.03
N ALA A 19 -9.80 -18.49 -1.39
CA ALA A 19 -11.13 -18.02 -1.77
C ALA A 19 -11.51 -16.73 -1.02
N PHE A 20 -12.34 -15.89 -1.63
CA PHE A 20 -12.90 -14.67 -1.04
C PHE A 20 -14.42 -14.76 -0.94
N SER A 21 -15.00 -14.11 0.06
CA SER A 21 -16.44 -13.85 0.12
C SER A 21 -16.86 -12.75 -0.88
N ASN A 22 -18.12 -12.35 -0.85
CA ASN A 22 -18.57 -11.16 -1.58
C ASN A 22 -17.87 -9.89 -1.03
N GLY A 23 -17.52 -8.98 -1.93
CA GLY A 23 -16.95 -7.68 -1.55
C GLY A 23 -17.93 -6.89 -0.69
N PHE A 24 -17.45 -6.38 0.44
CA PHE A 24 -18.24 -5.61 1.41
C PHE A 24 -17.69 -4.19 1.64
N PHE A 25 -16.51 -3.85 1.09
CA PHE A 25 -15.92 -2.52 1.14
C PHE A 25 -14.98 -2.31 -0.07
N GLU A 26 -14.93 -1.08 -0.58
CA GLU A 26 -14.06 -0.68 -1.70
C GLU A 26 -13.19 0.51 -1.27
N ILE A 27 -11.89 0.47 -1.59
CA ILE A 27 -10.91 1.49 -1.20
C ILE A 27 -10.00 1.85 -2.36
N GLY A 28 -9.55 3.11 -2.38
CA GLY A 28 -8.44 3.56 -3.21
C GLY A 28 -7.20 3.83 -2.36
N THR A 29 -6.03 3.36 -2.80
CA THR A 29 -4.76 3.66 -2.14
C THR A 29 -4.44 5.16 -2.26
N ARG A 30 -4.14 5.81 -1.13
CA ARG A 30 -3.80 7.23 -1.04
C ARG A 30 -2.64 7.45 -0.06
N LEU A 31 -2.14 8.68 0.00
CA LEU A 31 -1.09 9.10 0.91
C LEU A 31 -1.67 9.73 2.18
N LEU A 32 -1.09 9.39 3.33
CA LEU A 32 -1.22 10.13 4.57
C LEU A 32 0.10 10.87 4.80
N THR A 33 0.04 12.17 5.09
CA THR A 33 1.21 13.01 5.27
C THR A 33 0.98 14.06 6.35
N ASN A 34 2.07 14.64 6.87
CA ASN A 34 1.99 15.81 7.74
C ASN A 34 1.38 16.99 6.95
N LYS A 35 0.49 17.75 7.61
CA LYS A 35 -0.18 18.91 7.04
C LYS A 35 0.77 19.92 6.38
N ASP A 36 1.95 20.13 6.96
CA ASP A 36 2.92 21.13 6.50
C ASP A 36 4.03 20.54 5.62
N SER A 37 3.89 19.28 5.18
CA SER A 37 4.90 18.56 4.37
C SER A 37 5.06 19.06 2.94
N GLY A 38 4.06 19.76 2.40
CA GLY A 38 3.99 20.15 1.00
C GLY A 38 3.71 19.02 0.01
N ILE A 39 3.49 17.78 0.46
CA ILE A 39 3.19 16.62 -0.40
C ILE A 39 1.71 16.66 -0.82
N GLN A 40 1.45 16.76 -2.12
CA GLN A 40 0.10 16.80 -2.71
C GLN A 40 -0.20 15.56 -3.56
N ASN A 41 0.83 14.93 -4.12
CA ASN A 41 0.70 13.80 -5.02
C ASN A 41 1.87 12.81 -4.87
N PHE A 42 1.88 11.74 -5.69
CA PHE A 42 2.93 10.72 -5.64
C PHE A 42 4.24 11.22 -6.26
N GLU A 43 4.17 12.14 -7.22
CA GLU A 43 5.33 12.75 -7.87
C GLU A 43 6.19 13.54 -6.86
N ASP A 44 5.55 14.16 -5.87
CA ASP A 44 6.21 14.88 -4.78
C ASP A 44 7.06 13.96 -3.88
N LEU A 45 6.91 12.64 -3.98
CA LEU A 45 7.69 11.67 -3.19
C LEU A 45 9.08 11.39 -3.76
N LYS A 46 9.44 11.94 -4.92
CA LYS A 46 10.74 11.69 -5.55
C LYS A 46 11.91 11.97 -4.59
N GLY A 47 12.79 10.98 -4.40
CA GLY A 47 13.93 11.05 -3.48
C GLY A 47 13.57 11.07 -1.99
N LYS A 48 12.30 10.89 -1.62
CA LYS A 48 11.84 10.91 -0.22
C LYS A 48 11.75 9.49 0.35
N THR A 49 11.65 9.42 1.67
CA THR A 49 11.32 8.18 2.37
C THR A 49 9.80 8.04 2.48
N LEU A 50 9.28 6.87 2.14
CA LEU A 50 7.89 6.48 2.30
C LEU A 50 7.80 5.20 3.12
N VAL A 51 6.89 5.17 4.08
CA VAL A 51 6.58 3.96 4.84
C VAL A 51 5.29 3.33 4.33
N THR A 52 5.25 2.00 4.28
CA THR A 52 4.05 1.22 3.94
C THR A 52 4.06 -0.08 4.73
N THR A 53 2.92 -0.78 4.79
CA THR A 53 2.83 -2.07 5.51
C THR A 53 3.21 -3.21 4.58
N ALA A 54 4.06 -4.11 5.08
CA ALA A 54 4.57 -5.26 4.34
C ALA A 54 3.44 -6.19 3.88
N GLY A 55 3.55 -6.74 2.66
CA GLY A 55 2.61 -7.72 2.11
C GLY A 55 1.27 -7.15 1.63
N THR A 56 1.12 -5.83 1.64
CA THR A 56 -0.08 -5.15 1.14
C THR A 56 -0.02 -4.93 -0.37
N THR A 57 -1.19 -4.75 -0.99
CA THR A 57 -1.26 -4.31 -2.39
C THR A 57 -0.65 -2.93 -2.60
N SER A 58 -0.70 -2.06 -1.58
CA SER A 58 -0.08 -0.73 -1.59
C SER A 58 1.45 -0.79 -1.67
N GLU A 59 2.08 -1.71 -0.94
CA GLU A 59 3.54 -1.91 -1.03
C GLU A 59 3.96 -2.28 -2.45
N ARG A 60 3.27 -3.25 -3.04
CA ARG A 60 3.55 -3.67 -4.42
C ARG A 60 3.34 -2.51 -5.40
N TYR A 61 2.24 -1.78 -5.27
CA TYR A 61 1.95 -0.63 -6.12
C TYR A 61 3.06 0.43 -6.04
N ILE A 62 3.46 0.84 -4.83
CA ILE A 62 4.43 1.93 -4.68
C ILE A 62 5.83 1.51 -5.12
N ARG A 63 6.21 0.23 -4.95
CA ARG A 63 7.46 -0.31 -5.49
C ARG A 63 7.47 -0.30 -7.01
N GLN A 64 6.40 -0.77 -7.66
CA GLN A 64 6.27 -0.73 -9.11
C GLN A 64 6.31 0.72 -9.63
N TYR A 65 5.56 1.63 -8.99
CA TYR A 65 5.56 3.05 -9.35
C TYR A 65 6.96 3.69 -9.19
N ASN A 66 7.71 3.31 -8.15
CA ASN A 66 9.07 3.78 -7.92
C ASN A 66 10.01 3.43 -9.08
N ASP A 67 9.92 2.18 -9.54
CA ASP A 67 10.78 1.62 -10.59
C ASP A 67 10.39 2.20 -11.96
N ASP A 68 9.10 2.22 -12.29
CA ASP A 68 8.59 2.70 -13.58
C ASP A 68 8.87 4.19 -13.81
N ASN A 69 8.75 5.00 -12.75
CA ASN A 69 8.88 6.46 -12.84
C ASN A 69 10.25 6.97 -12.37
N LYS A 70 11.18 6.08 -11.99
CA LYS A 70 12.52 6.43 -11.48
C LYS A 70 12.45 7.46 -10.35
N MET A 71 11.63 7.13 -9.35
CA MET A 71 11.32 8.05 -8.26
C MET A 71 12.40 8.08 -7.18
N ASP A 72 13.29 7.09 -7.13
CA ASP A 72 14.37 7.01 -6.13
C ASP A 72 13.85 7.13 -4.68
N MET A 73 12.64 6.61 -4.43
CA MET A 73 12.05 6.59 -3.10
C MET A 73 12.74 5.54 -2.24
N ASN A 74 13.00 5.89 -0.99
CA ASN A 74 13.39 4.93 0.03
C ASN A 74 12.12 4.33 0.69
N ILE A 75 11.76 3.10 0.32
CA ILE A 75 10.54 2.44 0.77
C ILE A 75 10.82 1.56 2.00
N ILE A 76 10.25 1.93 3.14
CA ILE A 76 10.31 1.19 4.40
C ILE A 76 9.04 0.36 4.57
N SER A 77 9.20 -0.95 4.81
CA SER A 77 8.08 -1.86 5.06
C SER A 77 7.93 -2.15 6.55
N ALA A 78 6.90 -1.57 7.16
CA ALA A 78 6.53 -1.83 8.55
C ALA A 78 5.70 -3.13 8.67
N LYS A 79 5.66 -3.77 9.86
CA LYS A 79 4.98 -5.06 10.02
C LYS A 79 3.46 -4.93 10.10
N ASP A 80 2.98 -3.81 10.62
CA ASP A 80 1.56 -3.52 10.77
C ASP A 80 1.28 -2.07 10.37
N HIS A 81 0.00 -1.76 10.14
CA HIS A 81 -0.45 -0.41 9.89
C HIS A 81 -0.08 0.52 11.05
N GLY A 82 -0.27 0.10 12.31
CA GLY A 82 0.09 0.88 13.50
C GLY A 82 1.54 1.36 13.56
N GLU A 83 2.46 0.62 12.94
CA GLU A 83 3.89 0.94 12.86
C GLU A 83 4.24 1.78 11.61
N ALA A 84 3.29 1.97 10.70
CA ALA A 84 3.45 2.70 9.44
C ALA A 84 2.95 4.16 9.51
N PHE A 85 2.57 4.64 10.70
CA PHE A 85 2.13 6.03 10.95
C PHE A 85 2.91 6.64 12.10
#